data_AF-A0A1G5SD80-F1
#
_entry.id   AF-A0A1G5SD80-F1
#
_cell.length_a   1.000
_cell.length_b   1.000
_cell.length_c   1.000
_cell.angle_alpha   90.00
_cell.angle_beta   90.00
_cell.angle_gamma   90.00
#
_symmetry.space_group_name_H-M   'P 1'
#
loop_
_entity.id
_entity.type
_entity.pdbx_description
1 polymer ?
#
loop_
_entity_poly.entity_id
_entity_poly.type
_entity_poly.pdbx_seq_one_letter_code
_entity_poly.pdbx_strand_id
1 'polypeptide(L)' 'MILVGNQRGGVKNLVLHLLKEENEHVEIHEVRGFASRNLMGALNEAYVISRATRCKQFLFSLSLNPP' A
#
# COMPACT_ATOMS: atom_id res chain seq x y z
N MET A 1 -11.02 10.33 16.78
CA MET A 1 -10.70 9.34 15.74
C MET A 1 -10.86 9.97 14.37
N ILE A 2 -9.82 9.92 13.53
CA ILE A 2 -9.81 10.47 12.17
C ILE A 2 -9.56 9.32 11.18
N LEU A 3 -10.39 9.23 10.13
CA LEU A 3 -10.25 8.26 9.05
C LEU A 3 -9.90 9.01 7.75
N VAL A 4 -8.77 8.66 7.12
CA VAL A 4 -8.30 9.32 5.89
C VAL A 4 -8.15 8.29 4.78
N GLY A 5 -9.07 8.32 3.82
CA GLY A 5 -9.05 7.48 2.62
C GLY A 5 -8.36 8.17 1.45
N ASN A 6 -7.57 7.41 0.66
CA ASN A 6 -6.89 7.93 -0.52
C ASN A 6 -6.84 6.91 -1.66
N GLN A 7 -7.18 7.33 -2.87
CA GLN A 7 -6.92 6.58 -4.10
C GLN A 7 -5.51 6.89 -4.62
N ARG A 8 -4.75 5.86 -5.01
CA ARG A 8 -3.31 5.98 -5.28
C ARG A 8 -2.90 5.27 -6.57
N GLY A 9 -2.00 5.92 -7.31
CA GLY A 9 -1.22 5.30 -8.39
C GLY A 9 0.26 5.07 -8.03
N GLY A 10 0.76 5.72 -6.97
CA GLY A 10 2.17 5.66 -6.56
C GLY A 10 2.41 4.64 -5.45
N VAL A 11 2.72 3.40 -5.81
CA VAL A 11 2.98 2.30 -4.86
C VAL A 11 4.27 2.46 -4.07
N LYS A 12 5.34 2.87 -4.75
CA LYS A 12 6.68 2.94 -4.14
C LYS A 12 6.71 3.91 -2.96
N ASN A 13 6.12 5.10 -3.12
CA ASN A 13 6.05 6.09 -2.05
C ASN A 13 5.23 5.60 -0.85
N LEU A 14 4.13 4.86 -1.11
CA LEU A 14 3.32 4.29 -0.03
C LEU A 14 4.11 3.25 0.76
N VAL A 15 4.75 2.29 0.09
CA VAL A 15 5.52 1.23 0.78
C VAL A 15 6.67 1.84 1.59
N LEU A 16 7.43 2.77 0.99
CA LEU A 16 8.55 3.43 1.67
C LEU A 16 8.08 4.24 2.88
N HIS A 17 6.91 4.85 2.81
CA HIS A 17 6.32 5.55 3.96
C HIS A 17 5.90 4.58 5.07
N LEU A 18 5.27 3.45 4.71
CA LEU A 18 4.81 2.44 5.69
C LEU A 18 5.98 1.68 6.35
N LEU A 19 7.07 1.42 5.62
CA LEU A 19 8.23 0.65 6.08
C LEU A 19 9.43 1.53 6.42
N LYS A 20 9.19 2.82 6.67
CA LYS A 20 10.23 3.79 7.02
C LYS A 20 10.89 3.40 8.36
N GLU A 21 12.21 3.55 8.47
CA GLU A 21 12.94 3.21 9.70
C GLU A 21 12.57 4.11 10.88
N GLU A 22 12.07 5.32 10.63
CA GLU A 22 11.64 6.27 11.66
C GLU A 22 10.26 5.95 12.23
N ASN A 23 9.56 4.93 11.74
CA ASN A 23 8.33 4.45 12.35
C ASN A 23 8.67 3.67 13.63
N GLU A 24 8.15 4.10 14.79
CA GLU A 24 8.44 3.47 16.09
C GLU A 24 8.07 1.97 16.12
N HIS A 25 6.95 1.63 15.51
CA HIS A 25 6.46 0.25 15.40
C HIS A 25 5.88 0.01 14.01
N VAL A 26 6.28 -1.10 13.38
CA VAL A 26 5.73 -1.55 12.10
C VAL A 26 5.45 -3.04 12.20
N GLU A 27 4.18 -3.40 12.06
CA GLU A 27 3.73 -4.78 11.94
C GLU A 27 2.90 -4.93 10.67
N ILE A 28 3.28 -5.86 9.80
CA ILE A 28 2.50 -6.18 8.61
C ILE A 28 1.55 -7.33 8.99
N HIS A 29 0.25 -7.03 9.08
CA HIS A 29 -0.73 -8.01 9.53
C HIS A 29 -0.96 -9.14 8.51
N GLU A 30 -1.29 -8.81 7.26
CA GLU A 30 -1.59 -9.80 6.22
C GLU A 30 -1.24 -9.27 4.81
N VAL A 31 -0.63 -10.13 3.99
CA VAL A 31 -0.49 -9.95 2.54
C VAL A 31 -1.12 -11.16 1.87
N ARG A 32 -2.24 -10.95 1.16
CA ARG A 32 -3.03 -12.03 0.55
C ARG A 32 -3.43 -11.71 -0.88
N GLY A 33 -3.62 -12.74 -1.69
CA GLY A 33 -4.04 -12.60 -3.09
C GLY A 33 -2.92 -12.14 -4.04
N PHE A 34 -1.67 -12.17 -3.59
CA PHE A 34 -0.47 -11.85 -4.36
C PHE A 34 0.47 -13.05 -4.40
N ALA A 35 1.33 -13.13 -5.41
CA ALA A 35 2.36 -14.15 -5.47
C ALA A 35 3.49 -13.86 -4.45
N SER A 36 3.80 -12.57 -4.24
CA SER A 36 4.73 -12.10 -3.22
C SER A 36 4.15 -12.26 -1.82
N ARG A 37 5.03 -12.61 -0.88
CA ARG A 37 4.72 -12.69 0.55
C ARG A 37 5.11 -11.43 1.32
N ASN A 38 5.63 -10.40 0.65
CA ASN A 38 5.98 -9.13 1.26
C ASN A 38 5.23 -7.97 0.60
N LEU A 39 5.04 -6.89 1.37
CA LEU A 39 4.24 -5.73 0.98
C LEU A 39 4.78 -5.04 -0.27
N MET A 40 6.10 -4.90 -0.42
CA MET A 40 6.72 -4.25 -1.57
C MET A 40 6.43 -5.01 -2.87
N GLY A 41 6.63 -6.33 -2.87
CA GLY A 41 6.36 -7.20 -4.02
C GLY A 41 4.88 -7.21 -4.37
N ALA A 42 4.00 -7.33 -3.37
CA ALA A 42 2.54 -7.32 -3.58
C ALA A 42 2.06 -6.00 -4.22
N LEU A 43 2.54 -4.86 -3.73
CA LEU A 43 2.17 -3.57 -4.32
C LEU A 43 2.81 -3.35 -5.70
N ASN A 44 4.00 -3.90 -5.97
CA ASN A 44 4.58 -3.90 -7.31
C ASN A 44 3.78 -4.78 -8.29
N GLU A 45 3.29 -5.94 -7.86
CA GLU A 45 2.39 -6.78 -8.68
C GLU A 45 1.13 -6.01 -9.07
N ALA A 46 0.48 -5.35 -8.11
CA ALA A 46 -0.69 -4.50 -8.38
C ALA A 46 -0.38 -3.40 -9.41
N TYR A 47 0.79 -2.76 -9.31
CA TYR A 47 1.24 -1.77 -10.29
C TYR A 47 1.43 -2.37 -11.68
N VAL A 48 2.11 -3.51 -11.79
CA VAL A 48 2.33 -4.18 -13.09
C VAL A 48 1.00 -4.59 -13.73
N ILE A 49 0.06 -5.12 -12.95
CA ILE A 49 -1.29 -5.46 -13.43
C ILE A 49 -2.00 -4.20 -13.95
N SER A 50 -1.88 -3.07 -13.25
CA SER A 50 -2.51 -1.81 -13.67
C SER A 50 -2.01 -1.35 -15.05
N ARG A 51 -0.75 -1.64 -15.41
CA ARG A 51 -0.15 -1.29 -16.71
C ARG A 51 -0.81 -1.98 -17.90
N ALA A 52 -1.47 -3.13 -17.68
CA ALA A 52 -2.25 -3.82 -18.70
C ALA A 52 -3.68 -3.25 -18.85
N THR A 53 -4.02 -2.21 -18.08
CA THR A 53 -5.36 -1.59 -18.05
C THR A 53 -5.26 -0.08 -18.28
N ARG A 54 -6.41 0.61 -18.30
CA ARG A 54 -6.47 2.09 -18.28
C ARG A 54 -6.49 2.68 -16.86
N CYS A 55 -6.37 1.85 -15.82
CA CYS A 55 -6.47 2.29 -14.43
C CYS A 55 -5.19 3.01 -13.98
N LYS A 56 -5.32 4.30 -13.63
CA LYS A 56 -4.20 5.13 -13.15
C LYS A 56 -4.04 5.10 -11.64
N GLN A 57 -5.14 4.92 -10.89
CA GLN A 57 -5.18 4.84 -9.43
C GLN A 57 -5.79 3.48 -9.02
N PHE A 58 -4.95 2.45 -9.03
CA PHE A 58 -5.35 1.05 -8.87
C PHE A 58 -5.33 0.58 -7.40
N LEU A 59 -4.99 1.47 -6.46
CA LEU A 59 -4.99 1.18 -5.03
C LEU A 59 -5.83 2.16 -4.24
N PHE A 60 -6.36 1.66 -3.13
CA PHE A 60 -6.97 2.47 -2.09
C PHE A 60 -6.24 2.19 -0.76
N SER A 61 -6.00 3.23 0.02
CA SER A 61 -5.47 3.12 1.39
C SER A 61 -6.38 3.86 2.35
N LEU A 62 -6.55 3.31 3.55
CA LEU A 62 -7.24 3.96 4.66
C LEU A 62 -6.28 4.06 5.84
N SER A 63 -6.05 5.29 6.31
CA SER A 63 -5.30 5.56 7.55
C SER A 63 -6.28 5.83 8.69
N LEU A 64 -6.05 5.20 9.83
CA LEU A 64 -6.84 5.37 11.05
C LEU A 64 -5.95 6.06 12.09
N ASN A 65 -6.38 7.23 12.58
CA ASN A 65 -5.76 7.88 13.73
C ASN A 65 -6.70 7.76 14.94
N PRO A 66 -6.36 6.95 15.95
CA PRO A 66 -7.17 6.81 17.16
C PRO A 66 -7.32 8.17 17.89
N PRO A 67 -8.37 8.36 18.70
CA PRO A 67 -8.56 9.57 19.51
C PRO A 67 -7.46 9.73 20.56
#